data_AF-A0AAT9RQU2-F1
#
_entry.id   AF-A0AAT9RQU2-F1
#
_cell.length_a   1.000
_cell.length_b   1.000
_cell.length_c   1.000
_cell.angle_alpha   90.00
_cell.angle_beta   90.00
_cell.angle_gamma   90.00
#
_symmetry.space_group_name_H-M   'P 1'
#
loop_
_entity.id
_entity.type
_entity.pdbx_description
1 polymer ?
#
loop_
_entity_poly.entity_id
_entity_poly.type
_entity_poly.pdbx_seq_one_letter_code
_entity_poly.pdbx_strand_id
1 'polypeptide(L)'
;MRDQLEYRAKQVAWVAAALTAFFIAIMAGDAAAAIYNQSSRVLRAVIFTLVALAGICMGLAYIRYQHAYRELDSEIRAGKFKEDDPSPNDEDWPDVADGLWYTSLGLTTLSPIAFLVAVWWATGLWCK
;
A
#
# COMPACT_ATOMS: atom_id res chain seq x y z
N MET A 1 4.08 5.89 -21.36
CA MET A 1 3.53 6.50 -20.13
C MET A 1 2.13 5.98 -19.77
N ARG A 2 1.15 6.00 -20.69
CA ARG A 2 -0.22 5.48 -20.45
C ARG A 2 -0.25 4.08 -19.85
N ASP A 3 0.43 3.13 -20.50
CA ASP A 3 0.48 1.73 -20.06
C ASP A 3 1.20 1.57 -18.71
N GLN A 4 2.17 2.44 -18.41
CA GLN A 4 2.89 2.45 -17.13
C GLN A 4 1.97 2.92 -15.99
N LEU A 5 1.15 3.97 -16.21
CA LEU A 5 0.18 4.44 -15.22
C LEU A 5 -0.91 3.39 -14.95
N GLU A 6 -1.41 2.73 -16.00
CA GLU A 6 -2.37 1.62 -15.84
C GLU A 6 -1.74 0.45 -15.08
N TYR A 7 -0.51 0.07 -15.42
CA TYR A 7 0.23 -0.98 -14.73
C TYR A 7 0.46 -0.64 -13.24
N ARG A 8 0.85 0.60 -12.92
CA ARG A 8 1.01 1.07 -11.53
C ARG A 8 -0.31 1.03 -10.77
N ALA A 9 -1.40 1.48 -11.36
CA ALA A 9 -2.73 1.41 -10.74
C ALA A 9 -3.13 -0.05 -10.43
N LYS A 10 -2.87 -1.00 -11.36
CA LYS A 10 -3.08 -2.43 -11.12
C LYS A 10 -2.18 -2.97 -10.01
N GLN A 11 -0.91 -2.58 -9.95
CA GLN A 11 0.00 -2.96 -8.86
C GLN A 11 -0.52 -2.50 -7.50
N VAL A 12 -0.99 -1.26 -7.39
CA VAL A 12 -1.57 -0.72 -6.15
C VAL A 12 -2.77 -1.57 -5.71
N ALA A 13 -3.66 -1.93 -6.63
CA ALA A 13 -4.81 -2.77 -6.34
C ALA A 13 -4.42 -4.18 -5.85
N TRP A 14 -3.43 -4.82 -6.49
CA TRP A 14 -2.93 -6.14 -6.08
C TRP A 14 -2.29 -6.11 -4.69
N VAL A 15 -1.48 -5.10 -4.38
CA VAL A 15 -0.86 -4.97 -3.07
C VAL A 15 -1.90 -4.67 -1.99
N ALA A 16 -2.92 -3.85 -2.28
CA ALA A 16 -4.02 -3.61 -1.37
C ALA A 16 -4.83 -4.90 -1.07
N ALA A 17 -5.06 -5.73 -2.09
CA ALA A 17 -5.71 -7.03 -1.92
C ALA A 17 -4.86 -7.98 -1.06
N ALA A 18 -3.53 -8.04 -1.29
CA ALA A 18 -2.61 -8.84 -0.49
C ALA A 18 -2.55 -8.38 0.98
N LEU A 19 -2.49 -7.06 1.22
CA LEU A 19 -2.52 -6.47 2.56
C LEU A 19 -3.84 -6.84 3.30
N THR A 20 -4.96 -6.79 2.58
CA THR A 20 -6.27 -7.16 3.12
C THR A 20 -6.34 -8.65 3.47
N ALA A 21 -5.84 -9.53 2.58
CA ALA A 21 -5.77 -10.97 2.84
C ALA A 21 -4.88 -11.28 4.07
N PHE A 22 -3.74 -10.61 4.19
CA PHE A 22 -2.86 -10.72 5.37
C PHE A 22 -3.57 -10.30 6.66
N PHE A 23 -4.28 -9.17 6.62
CA PHE A 23 -5.04 -8.69 7.77
C PHE A 23 -6.16 -9.66 8.18
N ILE A 24 -6.88 -10.22 7.21
CA ILE A 24 -7.90 -11.26 7.46
C ILE A 24 -7.26 -12.50 8.09
N ALA A 25 -6.12 -12.96 7.56
CA ALA A 25 -5.41 -14.12 8.10
C ALA A 25 -4.97 -13.92 9.56
N ILE A 26 -4.51 -12.71 9.90
CA ILE A 26 -4.20 -12.33 11.28
C ILE A 26 -5.44 -12.39 12.16
N MET A 27 -6.54 -11.79 11.72
CA MET A 27 -7.75 -11.66 12.54
C MET A 27 -8.51 -12.99 12.69
N ALA A 28 -8.42 -13.87 11.70
CA ALA A 28 -9.09 -15.18 11.68
C ALA A 28 -8.27 -16.30 12.35
N GLY A 29 -6.96 -16.12 12.51
CA GLY A 29 -6.09 -17.13 13.12
C GLY A 29 -6.16 -17.11 14.64
N ASP A 30 -6.63 -18.20 15.26
CA ASP A 30 -6.71 -18.33 16.74
C ASP A 30 -5.36 -18.08 17.43
N ALA A 31 -4.26 -18.57 16.85
CA ALA A 31 -2.92 -18.35 17.38
C ALA A 31 -2.49 -16.87 17.32
N ALA A 32 -2.82 -16.19 16.22
CA ALA A 32 -2.55 -14.77 16.06
C ALA A 32 -3.43 -13.96 17.03
N ALA A 33 -4.72 -14.24 17.12
CA ALA A 33 -5.63 -13.59 18.07
C ALA A 33 -5.19 -13.74 19.53
N ALA A 34 -4.67 -14.91 19.92
CA ALA A 34 -4.12 -15.14 21.26
C ALA A 34 -2.85 -14.32 21.53
N ILE A 35 -1.91 -14.28 20.57
CA ILE A 35 -0.68 -13.47 20.65
C ILE A 35 -1.02 -11.98 20.67
N TYR A 36 -1.97 -11.55 19.83
CA TYR A 36 -2.54 -10.22 19.87
C TYR A 36 -3.05 -9.97 21.28
N ASN A 37 -3.91 -10.82 21.85
CA ASN A 37 -4.46 -10.64 23.20
C ASN A 37 -3.46 -10.60 24.36
N GLN A 38 -2.23 -11.09 24.17
CA GLN A 38 -1.16 -10.99 25.16
C GLN A 38 -0.22 -9.80 24.94
N SER A 39 -0.17 -9.24 23.73
CA SER A 39 0.69 -8.10 23.40
C SER A 39 0.18 -6.77 24.00
N SER A 40 1.10 -5.84 24.26
CA SER A 40 0.80 -4.50 24.80
C SER A 40 -0.22 -3.76 23.91
N ARG A 41 -1.20 -3.08 24.53
CA ARG A 41 -2.22 -2.29 23.82
C ARG A 41 -1.62 -1.28 22.85
N VAL A 42 -0.48 -0.70 23.23
CA VAL A 42 0.25 0.27 22.40
C VAL A 42 0.74 -0.39 21.12
N LEU A 43 1.33 -1.58 21.21
CA LEU A 43 1.86 -2.30 20.05
C LEU A 43 0.75 -2.71 19.07
N ARG A 44 -0.41 -3.15 19.59
CA ARG A 44 -1.58 -3.43 18.76
C ARG A 44 -2.06 -2.17 18.04
N ALA A 45 -2.21 -1.07 18.77
CA ALA A 45 -2.63 0.21 18.20
C ALA A 45 -1.68 0.67 17.09
N VAL A 46 -0.37 0.49 17.27
CA VAL A 46 0.64 0.77 16.24
C VAL A 46 0.40 -0.08 14.98
N ILE A 47 0.21 -1.39 15.10
CA ILE A 47 -0.03 -2.25 13.93
C ILE A 47 -1.30 -1.83 13.18
N PHE A 48 -2.41 -1.58 13.87
CA PHE A 48 -3.64 -1.10 13.22
C PHE A 48 -3.44 0.25 12.55
N THR A 49 -2.72 1.17 13.20
CA THR A 49 -2.43 2.49 12.63
C THR A 49 -1.56 2.38 11.38
N LEU A 50 -0.55 1.50 11.39
CA LEU A 50 0.31 1.25 10.23
C LEU A 50 -0.50 0.68 9.05
N VAL A 51 -1.37 -0.32 9.30
CA VAL A 51 -2.22 -0.91 8.25
C VAL A 51 -3.22 0.12 7.71
N ALA A 52 -3.86 0.89 8.59
CA ALA A 52 -4.80 1.93 8.18
C ALA A 52 -4.11 3.02 7.34
N LEU A 53 -2.95 3.52 7.77
CA LEU A 53 -2.16 4.50 7.02
C LEU A 53 -1.68 3.93 5.68
N ALA A 54 -1.23 2.67 5.64
CA ALA A 54 -0.86 2.00 4.39
C ALA A 54 -2.03 1.98 3.41
N GLY A 55 -3.22 1.60 3.87
CA GLY A 55 -4.44 1.59 3.06
C GLY A 55 -4.83 2.97 2.54
N ILE A 56 -4.77 4.00 3.39
CA ILE A 56 -5.06 5.39 2.99
C ILE A 56 -4.07 5.87 1.93
N CYS A 57 -2.77 5.63 2.14
CA CYS A 57 -1.74 6.01 1.17
C CYS A 57 -1.90 5.27 -0.17
N MET A 58 -2.22 3.97 -0.16
CA MET A 58 -2.52 3.23 -1.39
C MET A 58 -3.75 3.77 -2.11
N GLY A 59 -4.83 4.07 -1.39
CA GLY A 59 -6.05 4.63 -1.98
C GLY A 59 -5.79 5.99 -2.65
N LEU A 60 -5.06 6.87 -1.97
CA LEU A 60 -4.68 8.18 -2.52
C LEU A 60 -3.72 8.04 -3.72
N ALA A 61 -2.76 7.12 -3.68
CA ALA A 61 -1.88 6.84 -4.81
C ALA A 61 -2.67 6.32 -6.01
N TYR A 62 -3.58 5.37 -5.81
CA TYR A 62 -4.44 4.82 -6.87
C TYR A 62 -5.29 5.90 -7.54
N ILE A 63 -5.94 6.75 -6.75
CA ILE A 63 -6.77 7.85 -7.27
C ILE A 63 -5.93 8.79 -8.13
N ARG A 64 -4.72 9.14 -7.68
CA ARG A 64 -3.83 10.02 -8.44
C ARG A 64 -3.32 9.38 -9.73
N TYR A 65 -2.92 8.11 -9.73
CA TYR A 65 -2.55 7.42 -10.97
C TYR A 65 -3.72 7.33 -11.95
N GLN A 66 -4.95 7.07 -11.47
CA GLN A 66 -6.15 7.08 -12.31
C GLN A 66 -6.46 8.47 -12.88
N HIS A 67 -6.30 9.53 -12.10
CA HIS A 67 -6.49 10.90 -12.59
C HIS A 67 -5.47 11.25 -13.68
N ALA A 68 -4.18 11.00 -13.43
CA ALA A 68 -3.12 11.23 -14.42
C ALA A 68 -3.36 10.42 -15.71
N TYR A 69 -3.80 9.16 -15.59
CA TYR A 69 -4.16 8.33 -16.74
C TYR A 69 -5.31 8.95 -17.55
N ARG A 70 -6.39 9.39 -16.89
CA ARG A 70 -7.56 9.96 -17.58
C ARG A 70 -7.25 11.30 -18.24
N GLU A 71 -6.43 12.12 -17.59
CA GLU A 71 -5.99 13.40 -18.13
C GLU A 71 -5.18 13.17 -19.41
N LEU A 72 -4.15 12.31 -19.37
CA LEU A 72 -3.36 11.93 -20.53
C LEU A 72 -4.22 11.33 -21.67
N ASP A 73 -5.14 10.42 -21.35
CA ASP A 73 -6.04 9.81 -22.33
C ASP A 73 -6.97 10.85 -22.98
N SER A 74 -7.41 11.86 -22.21
CA SER A 74 -8.25 12.95 -22.73
C SER A 74 -7.48 13.88 -23.66
N GLU A 75 -6.20 14.12 -23.40
CA GLU A 75 -5.35 14.96 -24.23
C GLU A 75 -4.93 14.28 -25.54
N ILE A 76 -4.67 12.97 -25.49
CA ILE A 76 -4.47 12.14 -26.68
C ILE A 76 -5.73 12.16 -27.55
N ARG A 77 -6.93 11.96 -26.97
CA ARG A 77 -8.20 12.02 -27.71
C ARG A 77 -8.50 13.41 -28.28
N ALA A 78 -8.06 14.48 -27.61
CA ALA A 78 -8.16 15.84 -28.10
C ALA A 78 -7.18 16.15 -29.25
N GLY A 79 -6.33 15.20 -29.63
CA GLY A 79 -5.34 15.35 -30.70
C GLY A 79 -4.17 16.28 -30.34
N LYS A 80 -3.98 16.58 -29.04
CA LYS A 80 -2.87 17.42 -28.57
C LYS A 80 -1.53 16.67 -28.60
N PHE A 81 -1.56 15.34 -28.49
CA PHE A 81 -0.40 14.45 -28.50
C PHE A 81 -0.68 13.20 -29.34
N LYS A 82 0.32 12.63 -30.02
CA LYS A 82 0.17 11.31 -30.66
C LYS A 82 0.37 10.20 -29.63
N GLU A 83 -0.31 9.08 -29.84
CA GLU A 83 -0.26 7.90 -28.96
C GLU A 83 1.16 7.32 -28.78
N ASP A 84 2.03 7.54 -29.78
CA ASP A 84 3.44 7.12 -29.81
C ASP A 84 4.44 8.24 -29.50
N ASP A 85 3.99 9.48 -29.25
CA ASP A 85 4.92 10.53 -28.84
C ASP A 85 5.48 10.16 -27.46
N PRO A 86 6.81 10.12 -27.26
CA PRO A 86 7.37 10.03 -25.93
C PRO A 86 6.80 11.22 -25.16
N SER A 87 6.06 10.94 -24.08
CA SER A 87 5.42 11.96 -23.27
C SER A 87 6.43 13.07 -22.98
N PRO A 88 6.01 14.35 -23.11
CA PRO A 88 6.91 15.46 -22.90
C PRO A 88 7.26 15.49 -21.40
N ASN A 89 8.50 15.13 -21.09
CA ASN A 89 9.12 15.15 -19.77
C ASN A 89 8.61 14.15 -18.71
N ASP A 90 9.58 13.55 -18.01
CA ASP A 90 9.40 12.93 -16.69
C ASP A 90 8.80 13.89 -15.64
N GLU A 91 8.71 15.20 -15.94
CA GLU A 91 8.12 16.24 -15.08
C GLU A 91 6.60 16.11 -14.89
N ASP A 92 5.88 15.51 -15.84
CA ASP A 92 4.43 15.26 -15.72
C ASP A 92 4.13 13.95 -14.96
N TRP A 93 5.16 13.25 -14.49
CA TRP A 93 4.97 12.07 -13.67
C TRP A 93 4.35 12.47 -12.32
N PRO A 94 3.35 11.73 -11.81
CA PRO A 94 2.73 12.06 -10.54
C PRO A 94 3.64 11.67 -9.36
N ASP A 95 4.68 12.46 -9.11
CA ASP A 95 5.67 12.24 -8.04
C ASP A 95 5.03 12.07 -6.66
N VAL A 96 3.93 12.78 -6.41
CA VAL A 96 3.18 12.67 -5.16
C VAL A 96 2.48 11.32 -5.05
N ALA A 97 2.06 10.71 -6.16
CA ALA A 97 1.52 9.35 -6.17
C ALA A 97 2.61 8.31 -5.89
N ASP A 98 3.81 8.49 -6.46
CA ASP A 98 4.98 7.65 -6.17
C ASP A 98 5.40 7.75 -4.70
N GLY A 99 5.46 8.97 -4.15
CA GLY A 99 5.76 9.16 -2.72
C GLY A 99 4.77 8.44 -1.81
N LEU A 100 3.47 8.56 -2.10
CA LEU A 100 2.42 7.84 -1.38
C LEU A 100 2.51 6.32 -1.57
N TRP A 101 2.86 5.87 -2.76
CA TRP A 101 3.03 4.46 -3.08
C TRP A 101 4.21 3.85 -2.30
N TYR A 102 5.40 4.46 -2.35
CA TYR A 102 6.56 3.99 -1.59
C TYR A 102 6.33 4.05 -0.07
N THR A 103 5.68 5.11 0.41
CA THR A 103 5.30 5.20 1.83
C THR A 103 4.37 4.05 2.21
N SER A 104 3.38 3.74 1.36
CA SER A 104 2.45 2.64 1.61
C SER A 104 3.13 1.27 1.60
N LEU A 105 4.12 1.05 0.72
CA LEU A 105 4.93 -0.17 0.68
C LEU A 105 5.78 -0.31 1.95
N GLY A 106 6.39 0.79 2.41
CA GLY A 106 7.12 0.83 3.67
C GLY A 106 6.24 0.45 4.85
N LEU A 107 5.07 1.08 4.99
CA LEU A 107 4.10 0.78 6.05
C LEU A 107 3.56 -0.66 5.98
N THR A 108 3.29 -1.15 4.77
CA THR A 108 2.84 -2.52 4.51
C THR A 108 3.89 -3.55 4.87
N THR A 109 5.18 -3.22 4.70
CA THR A 109 6.30 -4.10 5.07
C THR A 109 6.59 -4.03 6.57
N LEU A 110 6.48 -2.84 7.17
CA LEU A 110 6.70 -2.64 8.60
C LEU A 110 5.60 -3.30 9.46
N SER A 111 4.37 -3.40 8.96
CA SER A 111 3.27 -4.04 9.67
C SER A 111 3.53 -5.53 10.04
N PRO A 112 3.88 -6.43 9.09
CA PRO A 112 4.23 -7.81 9.42
C PRO A 112 5.51 -7.90 10.26
N ILE A 113 6.49 -7.01 10.08
CA ILE A 113 7.69 -6.98 10.93
C ILE A 113 7.31 -6.65 12.38
N ALA A 114 6.48 -5.64 12.60
CA ALA A 114 5.98 -5.27 13.92
C ALA A 114 5.16 -6.41 14.54
N PHE A 115 4.38 -7.13 13.73
CA PHE A 115 3.67 -8.32 14.17
C PHE A 115 4.63 -9.45 14.58
N LEU A 116 5.68 -9.74 13.79
CA LEU A 116 6.71 -10.73 14.15
C LEU A 116 7.45 -10.35 15.44
N VAL A 117 7.73 -9.07 15.65
CA VAL A 117 8.30 -8.57 16.91
C VAL A 117 7.33 -8.78 18.07
N ALA A 118 6.03 -8.55 17.86
CA ALA A 118 5.00 -8.83 18.87
C ALA A 118 4.93 -10.32 19.23
N VAL A 119 4.99 -11.20 18.21
CA VAL A 119 5.05 -12.66 18.37
C VAL A 119 6.30 -13.04 19.16
N TRP A 120 7.47 -12.55 18.77
CA TRP A 120 8.74 -12.83 19.46
C TRP A 120 8.70 -12.43 20.93
N TRP A 121 8.15 -11.25 21.23
CA TRP A 121 7.97 -10.79 22.61
C TRP A 121 7.02 -11.69 23.40
N ALA A 122 5.90 -12.09 22.80
CA ALA A 122 4.94 -12.99 23.42
C ALA A 122 5.58 -14.37 23.69
N THR A 123 6.23 -14.98 22.71
CA THR A 123 6.85 -16.32 22.86
C THR A 123 8.09 -16.30 23.74
N GLY A 124 8.88 -15.22 23.72
CA GLY A 124 10.08 -15.05 24.56
C GLY A 124 9.74 -14.87 26.04
N LEU A 125 8.57 -14.31 26.36
CA LEU A 125 8.06 -14.26 27.73
C LEU A 125 7.65 -15.65 28.26
N TRP A 126 7.25 -16.58 27.38
CA TRP A 126 6.84 -17.94 27.72
C TRP A 126 8.01 -18.91 27.96
N CYS A 127 9.26 -18.50 27.71
CA CYS A 127 10.45 -19.29 28.02
C CYS A 127 11.08 -18.95 29.39
N LYS A 128 10.38 -18.24 30.27
CA LYS A 128 10.74 -18.04 31.68
C LYS A 128 9.64 -18.56 32.58
#